data_AF-A0A139D0J5-F1
#
_entry.id   AF-A0A139D0J5-F1
#
_cell.length_a   1.000
_cell.length_b   1.000
_cell.length_c   1.000
_cell.angle_alpha   90.00
_cell.angle_beta   90.00
_cell.angle_gamma   90.00
#
_symmetry.space_group_name_H-M   'P 1'
#
loop_
_entity.id
_entity.type
_entity.pdbx_description
1 polymer ?
#
loop_
_entity_poly.entity_id
_entity_poly.type
_entity_poly.pdbx_seq_one_letter_code
_entity_poly.pdbx_strand_id
1 'polypeptide(L)'
;MVTRPPETNSHAELRGRRVLICRPEPEASRLARVFEEAGAKVRILPLMAREPLRETPEQRSILQELDNFTHVIAVSPYAARRLLEEADHWWPQLPVGIHWYGVG
;
A
#
# COMPACT_ATOMS: atom_id res chain seq x y z
N MET A 1 37.53 3.61 -0.57
CA MET A 1 36.08 3.48 -0.74
C MET A 1 35.43 4.26 0.39
N VAL A 2 35.01 5.50 0.13
CA VAL A 2 34.48 6.42 1.14
C VAL A 2 33.02 6.03 1.39
N THR A 3 32.73 5.45 2.56
CA THR A 3 31.37 5.23 3.03
C THR A 3 30.76 6.59 3.35
N ARG A 4 29.70 6.97 2.61
CA ARG A 4 28.87 8.14 2.89
C ARG A 4 28.38 8.07 4.36
N PRO A 5 28.53 9.13 5.17
CA PRO A 5 28.01 9.13 6.53
C PRO A 5 26.48 8.96 6.50
N PRO A 6 25.86 8.38 7.55
CA PRO A 6 24.41 8.29 7.64
C PRO A 6 23.84 9.71 7.57
N GLU A 7 22.95 9.95 6.61
CA GLU A 7 22.27 11.23 6.45
C GLU A 7 21.55 11.54 7.75
N THR A 8 22.00 12.59 8.43
CA THR A 8 21.38 13.07 9.65
C THR A 8 20.03 13.65 9.25
N ASN A 9 18.98 12.82 9.30
CA ASN A 9 17.65 13.18 8.86
C ASN A 9 17.19 14.37 9.70
N SER A 10 17.17 15.56 9.10
CA SER A 10 16.81 16.75 9.83
C SER A 10 15.30 16.71 10.05
N HIS A 11 14.85 16.33 11.24
CA HIS A 11 13.43 16.18 11.59
C HIS A 11 12.60 17.49 11.49
N ALA A 12 13.13 18.54 10.85
CA ALA A 12 12.51 19.84 10.68
C ALA A 12 12.41 20.29 9.20
N GLU A 13 12.54 19.37 8.23
CA GLU A 13 12.50 19.69 6.79
C GLU A 13 11.22 20.40 6.34
N LEU A 14 10.10 20.20 7.04
CA LEU A 14 8.81 20.77 6.67
C LEU A 14 8.36 21.93 7.57
N ARG A 15 9.24 22.45 8.43
CA ARG A 15 8.89 23.54 9.35
C ARG A 15 8.35 24.76 8.61
N GLY A 16 7.17 25.23 9.01
CA GLY A 16 6.51 26.39 8.41
C GLY A 16 5.77 26.10 7.11
N ARG A 17 5.83 24.87 6.58
CA ARG A 17 5.02 24.47 5.42
C ARG A 17 3.60 24.17 5.85
N ARG A 18 2.66 24.50 4.97
CA ARG A 18 1.24 24.12 5.08
C ARG A 18 0.93 23.12 3.98
N VAL A 19 0.50 21.92 4.35
CA VAL A 19 0.26 20.82 3.41
C VAL A 19 -1.20 20.40 3.46
N LEU A 20 -1.83 20.27 2.29
CA LEU A 20 -3.14 19.64 2.14
C LEU A 20 -2.94 18.22 1.62
N ILE A 21 -3.44 17.22 2.34
CA ILE A 21 -3.38 15.81 1.95
C ILE A 21 -4.75 15.37 1.43
N CYS A 22 -4.78 14.94 0.18
CA CYS A 22 -6.01 14.51 -0.51
C CYS A 22 -6.15 12.99 -0.71
N ARG A 23 -5.29 12.22 -0.04
CA ARG A 23 -5.27 10.75 -0.13
C ARG A 23 -6.49 10.12 0.57
N PRO A 24 -6.88 8.89 0.22
CA PRO A 24 -7.85 8.14 1.00
C PRO A 24 -7.27 7.76 2.38
N GLU A 25 -8.17 7.47 3.31
CA GLU A 25 -7.81 6.85 4.59
C GLU A 25 -7.52 5.34 4.43
N PRO A 26 -6.68 4.75 5.29
CA PRO A 26 -5.94 5.37 6.41
C PRO A 26 -4.61 6.02 6.01
N GLU A 27 -4.23 5.98 4.72
CA GLU A 27 -2.95 6.54 4.25
C GLU A 27 -2.83 8.04 4.47
N ALA A 28 -3.94 8.78 4.39
CA ALA A 28 -3.95 10.20 4.67
C ALA A 28 -3.52 10.50 6.11
N SER A 29 -4.15 9.85 7.09
CA SER A 29 -3.78 9.96 8.50
C SER A 29 -2.33 9.55 8.77
N ARG A 30 -1.88 8.43 8.17
CA ARG A 30 -0.50 7.97 8.32
C ARG A 30 0.51 9.00 7.79
N LEU A 31 0.25 9.58 6.63
CA LEU A 31 1.12 10.57 6.01
C LEU A 31 1.10 11.90 6.78
N ALA A 32 -0.07 12.32 7.25
CA ALA A 32 -0.22 13.52 8.06
C ALA A 32 0.65 13.46 9.31
N ARG A 33 0.60 12.34 10.04
CA ARG A 33 1.43 12.13 11.23
C ARG A 33 2.92 12.32 10.94
N VAL A 34 3.43 11.70 9.88
CA VAL A 34 4.85 11.82 9.49
C VAL A 34 5.20 13.27 9.14
N PHE A 35 4.31 13.99 8.46
CA PHE A 35 4.55 15.38 8.05
C PHE A 35 4.48 16.36 9.23
N GLU A 36 3.58 16.11 10.18
CA GLU A 36 3.49 16.87 11.43
C GLU A 36 4.71 16.63 12.32
N GLU A 37 5.17 15.38 12.42
CA GLU A 37 6.43 15.02 13.10
C GLU A 37 7.65 15.71 12.46
N ALA A 38 7.59 16.02 11.16
CA ALA A 38 8.60 16.80 10.43
C ALA A 38 8.40 18.34 10.50
N GLY A 39 7.42 18.82 11.28
CA GLY A 39 7.16 20.24 11.53
C GLY A 39 6.19 20.95 10.59
N ALA A 40 5.50 20.21 9.70
CA ALA A 40 4.46 20.78 8.84
C ALA A 40 3.17 21.08 9.60
N LYS A 41 2.38 22.03 9.10
CA LYS A 41 0.96 22.17 9.43
C LYS A 41 0.14 21.44 8.38
N VAL A 42 -0.50 20.34 8.76
CA VAL A 42 -1.24 19.49 7.82
C VAL A 42 -2.74 19.74 7.92
N ARG A 43 -3.44 19.64 6.79
CA ARG A 43 -4.89 19.46 6.72
C ARG A 43 -5.18 18.25 5.86
N ILE A 44 -6.12 17.42 6.29
CA ILE A 44 -6.58 16.26 5.53
C ILE A 44 -7.93 16.63 4.88
N LEU A 45 -8.04 16.41 3.58
CA LEU A 45 -9.27 16.57 2.80
C LEU A 45 -9.32 15.43 1.77
N PRO A 46 -9.77 14.21 2.15
CA PRO A 46 -9.78 13.07 1.25
C PRO A 46 -10.66 13.38 0.05
N LEU A 47 -10.10 13.28 -1.16
CA LEU A 47 -10.84 13.51 -2.41
C LEU A 47 -11.20 12.20 -3.12
N MET A 48 -10.78 11.07 -2.53
CA MET A 48 -11.03 9.74 -3.04
C MET A 48 -11.31 8.81 -1.85
N ALA A 49 -12.16 7.83 -2.07
CA ALA A 49 -12.37 6.69 -1.19
C ALA A 49 -11.97 5.41 -1.92
N ARG A 50 -11.63 4.38 -1.15
CA ARG A 50 -11.42 3.03 -1.69
C ARG A 50 -12.63 2.19 -1.34
N GLU A 51 -13.23 1.60 -2.36
CA GLU A 51 -14.36 0.70 -2.20
C GLU A 51 -13.99 -0.64 -2.84
N PRO A 52 -14.14 -1.76 -2.10
CA PRO A 52 -13.93 -3.06 -2.70
C PRO A 52 -15.00 -3.29 -3.78
N LEU A 53 -14.55 -3.78 -4.93
CA LEU A 53 -15.47 -4.24 -5.96
C LEU A 53 -16.10 -5.56 -5.51
N ARG A 54 -17.35 -5.76 -5.91
CA ARG A 54 -18.00 -7.06 -5.73
C ARG A 54 -17.25 -8.10 -6.56
N GLU A 55 -16.99 -9.25 -5.97
CA GLU A 55 -16.42 -10.40 -6.68
C GLU A 55 -17.32 -10.78 -7.86
N THR A 56 -16.72 -10.97 -9.03
CA THR A 56 -17.38 -11.57 -10.19
C THR A 56 -17.02 -13.05 -10.32
N PRO A 57 -17.84 -13.88 -11.00
CA PRO A 57 -17.50 -15.28 -11.25
C PRO A 57 -16.14 -15.47 -11.95
N GLU A 58 -15.76 -14.55 -12.83
CA GLU A 58 -14.47 -14.58 -13.53
C GLU A 58 -13.31 -14.32 -12.56
N GLN A 59 -13.44 -13.32 -11.68
CA GLN A 59 -12.43 -13.04 -10.64
C GLN A 59 -12.28 -14.22 -9.68
N ARG A 60 -13.39 -14.83 -9.28
CA ARG A 60 -13.38 -16.04 -8.46
C ARG A 60 -12.60 -17.16 -9.12
N SER A 61 -12.86 -17.41 -10.40
CA SER A 61 -12.19 -18.47 -11.15
C SER A 61 -10.68 -18.22 -11.21
N ILE A 62 -10.25 -16.98 -11.48
CA ILE A 62 -8.83 -16.58 -11.46
C ILE A 62 -8.18 -16.86 -10.09
N LEU A 63 -8.89 -16.58 -8.99
CA LEU A 63 -8.39 -16.82 -7.63
C LEU A 63 -8.33 -18.30 -7.27
N GLN A 64 -9.30 -19.11 -7.71
CA GLN A 64 -9.30 -20.56 -7.50
C GLN A 64 -8.22 -21.26 -8.32
N GLU A 65 -7.81 -20.68 -9.45
CA GLU A 65 -6.77 -21.17 -10.35
C GLU A 65 -5.44 -20.42 -10.14
N LEU A 66 -5.21 -19.88 -8.95
CA LEU A 66 -4.02 -19.07 -8.65
C LEU A 66 -2.70 -19.84 -8.86
N ASP A 67 -2.72 -21.17 -8.72
CA ASP A 67 -1.61 -22.08 -8.98
C ASP A 67 -1.18 -22.15 -10.46
N ASN A 68 -2.02 -21.68 -11.39
CA ASN A 68 -1.67 -21.54 -12.80
C ASN A 68 -0.73 -20.36 -13.07
N PHE A 69 -0.47 -19.49 -12.10
CA PHE A 69 0.39 -18.32 -12.24
C PHE A 69 1.76 -18.54 -11.59
N THR A 70 2.83 -18.23 -12.32
CA THR A 70 4.19 -18.28 -11.76
C THR A 70 4.61 -16.96 -11.10
N HIS A 71 3.96 -15.85 -11.47
CA HIS A 71 4.32 -14.50 -11.02
C HIS A 71 3.05 -13.71 -10.68
N VAL A 72 3.02 -13.10 -9.50
CA VAL A 72 1.92 -12.23 -9.06
C VAL A 72 2.48 -10.89 -8.60
N ILE A 73 1.93 -9.80 -9.14
CA ILE A 73 2.42 -8.43 -8.90
C ILE A 73 1.32 -7.61 -8.21
N ALA A 74 1.57 -7.19 -6.98
CA ALA A 74 0.72 -6.26 -6.27
C ALA A 74 1.12 -4.80 -6.57
N VAL A 75 0.27 -4.09 -7.30
CA VAL A 75 0.51 -2.70 -7.72
C VAL A 75 0.23 -1.66 -6.62
N SER A 76 -0.28 -2.08 -5.47
CA SER A 76 -0.43 -1.23 -4.28
C SER A 76 -0.57 -2.07 -3.01
N PRO A 77 -0.29 -1.50 -1.82
CA PRO A 77 -0.57 -2.17 -0.55
C PRO A 77 -2.05 -2.54 -0.37
N TYR A 78 -2.97 -1.78 -0.98
CA TYR A 78 -4.40 -2.10 -0.98
C TYR A 78 -4.68 -3.36 -1.80
N ALA A 79 -4.14 -3.46 -3.02
CA ALA A 79 -4.30 -4.63 -3.87
C ALA A 79 -3.73 -5.91 -3.23
N ALA A 80 -2.54 -5.81 -2.62
CA ALA A 80 -1.94 -6.94 -1.90
C ALA A 80 -2.86 -7.45 -0.78
N ARG A 81 -3.38 -6.55 0.05
CA ARG A 81 -4.26 -6.93 1.15
C ARG A 81 -5.56 -7.56 0.65
N ARG A 82 -6.19 -6.96 -0.37
CA ARG A 82 -7.41 -7.49 -0.98
C ARG A 82 -7.19 -8.89 -1.55
N LEU A 83 -6.08 -9.10 -2.26
CA LEU A 83 -5.75 -10.42 -2.79
C LEU A 83 -5.60 -11.47 -1.69
N LEU A 84 -4.90 -11.14 -0.60
CA LEU A 84 -4.75 -12.05 0.53
C LEU A 84 -6.10 -12.35 1.21
N GLU A 85 -6.93 -11.34 1.44
CA GLU A 85 -8.28 -11.50 2.01
C GLU A 85 -9.17 -12.40 1.14
N GLU A 86 -9.15 -12.23 -0.19
CA GLU A 86 -9.97 -13.07 -1.08
C GLU A 86 -9.40 -14.48 -1.24
N ALA A 87 -8.07 -14.63 -1.34
CA ALA A 87 -7.42 -15.93 -1.53
C ALA A 87 -7.61 -16.87 -0.33
N ASP A 88 -7.70 -16.33 0.89
CA ASP A 88 -7.91 -17.11 2.13
C ASP A 88 -9.21 -17.92 2.12
N HIS A 89 -10.21 -17.50 1.33
CA HIS A 89 -11.48 -18.25 1.18
C HIS A 89 -11.32 -19.55 0.38
N TRP A 90 -10.34 -19.61 -0.53
CA TRP A 90 -10.19 -20.69 -1.50
C TRP A 90 -8.97 -21.57 -1.25
N TRP A 91 -7.93 -20.99 -0.63
CA TRP A 91 -6.65 -21.63 -0.42
C TRP A 91 -6.31 -21.68 1.06
N PRO A 92 -6.58 -22.82 1.76
CA PRO A 92 -6.11 -23.03 3.13
C PRO A 92 -4.59 -22.87 3.27
N GLN A 93 -3.88 -23.16 2.17
CA GLN A 93 -2.47 -22.85 1.97
C GLN A 93 -2.30 -22.31 0.55
N LEU A 94 -1.66 -21.15 0.41
CA LEU A 94 -1.39 -20.57 -0.90
C LEU A 94 -0.52 -21.50 -1.76
N PRO A 95 -0.69 -21.48 -3.10
CA PRO A 95 0.11 -22.30 -3.99
C PRO A 95 1.62 -22.04 -3.84
N VAL A 96 2.39 -23.13 -3.88
CA VAL A 96 3.85 -23.07 -3.83
C VAL A 96 4.42 -22.75 -5.21
N GLY A 97 5.58 -22.09 -5.25
CA GLY A 97 6.28 -21.77 -6.51
C GLY A 97 5.84 -20.46 -7.17
N ILE A 98 4.90 -19.72 -6.58
CA ILE A 98 4.56 -18.36 -7.03
C ILE A 98 5.64 -17.37 -6.58
N HIS A 99 6.13 -16.57 -7.52
CA HIS A 99 6.96 -15.40 -7.23
C HIS A 99 6.09 -14.17 -7.00
N TRP A 100 6.23 -13.56 -5.82
CA TRP A 100 5.42 -12.41 -5.38
C TRP A 100 6.21 -11.11 -5.46
N TYR A 101 5.61 -10.09 -6.07
CA TYR A 101 6.24 -8.78 -6.27
C TYR A 101 5.37 -7.64 -5.74
N GLY A 102 6.03 -6.61 -5.21
CA GLY A 102 5.42 -5.31 -4.89
C GLY A 102 6.15 -4.20 -5.65
N VAL A 103 5.43 -3.16 -6.05
CA VAL A 103 5.99 -2.04 -6.85
C VAL A 103 6.69 -0.95 -6.01
N GLY A 104 6.69 -1.04 -4.68
CA GLY A 104 7.17 0.02 -3.79
C GLY A 104 7.76 -0.47 -2.48
#